data_AF-A0A536EJW9-F1
#
_entry.id   AF-A0A536EJW9-F1
#
_cell.length_a   1.000
_cell.length_b   1.000
_cell.length_c   1.000
_cell.angle_alpha   90.00
_cell.angle_beta   90.00
_cell.angle_gamma   90.00
#
_symmetry.space_group_name_H-M   'P 1'
#
loop_
_entity.id
_entity.type
_entity.pdbx_description
1 polymer ?
#
loop_
_entity_poly.entity_id
_entity_poly.type
_entity_poly.pdbx_seq_one_letter_code
_entity_poly.pdbx_strand_id
1 'polypeptide(L)'
;MKGAFGVASIGPMERTCLEIARAERVAAFRRTRVSRARRSVRESDGLLELIEECRLRGWRLVPSTLWSAVVRAVGDVDSGLRDELGINRDPDHVADVLFSAQEVLLARVRQAEQPALAPIIPLFRDTPRAAAAQ
;
A
#
# COMPACT_ATOMS: atom_id res chain seq x y z
N MET A 1 47.62 14.83 31.59
CA MET A 1 47.13 14.18 30.34
C MET A 1 46.03 13.19 30.68
N LYS A 2 44.77 13.51 30.36
CA LYS A 2 43.71 12.56 29.97
C LYS A 2 42.52 13.38 29.50
N GLY A 3 42.36 13.46 28.18
CA GLY A 3 41.31 14.21 27.51
C GLY A 3 39.96 13.55 27.75
N ALA A 4 38.99 14.36 28.17
CA ALA A 4 37.59 14.01 28.11
C ALA A 4 37.17 14.02 26.63
N PHE A 5 36.99 12.85 26.04
CA PHE A 5 36.30 12.71 24.75
C PHE A 5 34.84 13.10 24.97
N GLY A 6 34.54 14.38 24.76
CA GLY A 6 33.18 14.86 24.64
C GLY A 6 32.53 14.15 23.47
N VAL A 7 31.42 13.45 23.74
CA VAL A 7 30.52 12.93 22.69
C VAL A 7 30.09 14.14 21.87
N ALA A 8 30.64 14.28 20.66
CA ALA A 8 30.27 15.36 19.75
C ALA A 8 28.77 15.24 19.47
N SER A 9 27.97 16.12 20.08
CA SER A 9 26.54 16.18 19.77
C SER A 9 26.42 16.62 18.31
N ILE A 10 25.78 15.78 17.50
CA ILE A 10 25.46 16.07 16.10
C ILE A 10 24.91 17.50 16.00
N GLY A 11 25.51 18.32 15.13
CA GLY A 11 25.09 19.70 14.95
C GLY A 11 23.63 19.79 14.44
N PRO A 12 22.89 20.87 14.72
CA PRO A 12 21.49 21.01 14.31
C PRO A 12 21.25 20.77 12.81
N MET A 13 22.20 21.19 11.97
CA MET A 13 22.16 20.99 10.52
C MET A 13 22.30 19.52 10.15
N GLU A 14 23.27 18.82 10.74
CA GLU A 14 23.53 17.40 10.46
C GLU A 14 22.36 16.52 10.94
N ARG A 15 21.76 16.87 12.09
CA ARG A 15 20.50 16.25 12.55
C ARG A 15 19.36 16.47 11.56
N THR A 16 19.24 17.67 11.01
CA THR A 16 18.20 18.01 10.01
C THR A 16 18.40 17.22 8.72
N CYS A 17 19.63 17.12 8.21
CA CYS A 17 19.96 16.29 7.04
C CYS A 17 19.60 14.82 7.25
N LEU A 18 19.86 14.27 8.44
CA LEU A 18 19.49 12.88 8.77
C LEU A 18 17.98 12.67 8.82
N GLU A 19 17.22 13.63 9.38
CA GLU A 19 15.75 13.56 9.39
C GLU A 19 15.16 13.69 7.99
N ILE A 20 15.70 14.57 7.14
CA ILE A 20 15.29 14.69 5.72
C ILE A 20 15.55 13.38 4.98
N ALA A 21 16.77 12.82 5.09
CA ALA A 21 17.11 11.56 4.44
C ALA A 21 16.22 10.39 4.93
N ARG A 22 15.85 10.38 6.21
CA ARG A 22 14.89 9.42 6.76
C ARG A 22 13.50 9.60 6.16
N ALA A 23 13.00 10.83 6.10
CA ALA A 23 11.70 11.16 5.53
C ALA A 23 11.63 10.79 4.04
N GLU A 24 12.69 11.06 3.27
CA GLU A 24 12.81 10.69 1.87
C GLU A 24 12.76 9.19 1.65
N ARG A 25 13.49 8.39 2.44
CA ARG A 25 13.42 6.92 2.36
C ARG A 25 12.02 6.39 2.64
N VAL A 26 11.35 6.93 3.67
CA VAL A 26 9.97 6.57 3.99
C VAL A 26 9.02 6.95 2.85
N ALA A 27 9.17 8.15 2.29
CA ALA A 27 8.37 8.61 1.16
C ALA A 27 8.57 7.74 -0.09
N ALA A 28 9.82 7.38 -0.41
CA ALA A 28 10.14 6.49 -1.53
C ALA A 28 9.51 5.10 -1.35
N PHE A 29 9.64 4.51 -0.16
CA PHE A 29 9.02 3.24 0.17
C PHE A 29 7.48 3.27 0.03
N ARG A 30 6.84 4.33 0.53
CA ARG A 30 5.39 4.54 0.38
C ARG A 30 4.97 4.66 -1.08
N ARG A 31 5.69 5.46 -1.89
CA ARG A 31 5.43 5.63 -3.33
C ARG A 31 5.48 4.30 -4.07
N THR A 32 6.50 3.48 -3.81
CA THR A 32 6.61 2.16 -4.46
C THR A 32 5.45 1.24 -4.10
N ARG A 33 5.02 1.23 -2.82
CA ARG A 33 3.85 0.44 -2.39
C ARG A 33 2.54 0.90 -3.02
N VAL A 34 2.27 2.19 -3.04
CA VAL A 34 1.07 2.76 -3.68
C VAL A 34 1.06 2.43 -5.17
N SER A 35 2.18 2.60 -5.87
CA SER A 35 2.31 2.25 -7.29
C SER A 35 2.07 0.76 -7.56
N ARG A 36 2.57 -0.12 -6.69
CA ARG A 36 2.34 -1.57 -6.79
C ARG A 36 0.86 -1.90 -6.57
N ALA A 37 0.23 -1.35 -5.54
CA ALA A 37 -1.18 -1.60 -5.25
C ALA A 37 -2.10 -1.13 -6.39
N ARG A 38 -1.86 0.07 -6.94
CA ARG A 38 -2.59 0.57 -8.12
C ARG A 38 -2.36 -0.26 -9.38
N ARG A 39 -1.19 -0.90 -9.51
CA ARG A 39 -0.95 -1.85 -10.60
C ARG A 39 -1.79 -3.11 -10.41
N SER A 40 -1.82 -3.67 -9.20
CA SER A 40 -2.62 -4.86 -8.90
C SER A 40 -4.12 -4.62 -9.09
N VAL A 41 -4.64 -3.44 -8.75
CA VAL A 41 -6.05 -3.07 -9.04
C VAL A 41 -6.32 -3.14 -10.54
N ARG A 42 -5.49 -2.48 -11.36
CA ARG A 42 -5.64 -2.50 -12.83
C ARG A 42 -5.52 -3.89 -13.44
N GLU A 43 -4.63 -4.72 -12.89
CA GLU A 43 -4.50 -6.12 -13.30
C GLU A 43 -5.77 -6.91 -12.97
N SER A 44 -6.34 -6.70 -11.78
CA SER A 44 -7.62 -7.30 -11.38
C SER A 44 -8.77 -6.87 -12.29
N ASP A 45 -8.84 -5.59 -12.67
CA ASP A 45 -9.87 -5.07 -13.58
C ASP A 45 -9.80 -5.76 -14.96
N GLY A 46 -8.59 -5.91 -15.51
CA GLY A 46 -8.40 -6.62 -16.78
C GLY A 46 -8.77 -8.10 -16.71
N LEU A 47 -8.56 -8.75 -15.56
CA LEU A 47 -9.02 -10.13 -15.35
C LEU A 47 -10.55 -10.21 -15.30
N LEU A 48 -11.20 -9.27 -14.60
CA LEU A 48 -12.67 -9.20 -14.53
C LEU A 48 -13.29 -9.01 -15.92
N GLU A 49 -12.72 -8.14 -16.78
CA GLU A 49 -13.17 -7.97 -18.16
C GLU A 49 -13.12 -9.28 -18.96
N LEU A 50 -12.03 -10.04 -18.83
CA LEU A 50 -11.88 -11.33 -19.52
C LEU A 50 -12.82 -12.41 -18.98
N ILE A 51 -13.11 -12.39 -17.68
CA ILE A 51 -14.10 -13.30 -17.06
C ILE A 51 -15.51 -12.95 -17.51
N GLU A 52 -15.85 -11.66 -17.59
CA GLU A 52 -17.12 -11.20 -18.13
C GLU A 52 -17.30 -11.62 -19.59
N GLU A 53 -16.24 -11.55 -20.40
CA GLU A 53 -16.27 -12.10 -21.76
C GLU A 53 -16.58 -13.60 -21.78
N CYS A 54 -16.04 -14.38 -20.83
CA CYS A 54 -16.37 -15.81 -20.69
C CYS A 54 -17.86 -16.01 -20.38
N ARG A 55 -18.44 -15.18 -19.50
CA ARG A 55 -19.87 -15.20 -19.13
C ARG A 55 -20.75 -14.87 -20.34
N LEU A 56 -20.44 -13.79 -21.04
CA LEU A 56 -21.16 -13.35 -22.24
C LEU A 56 -21.12 -14.40 -23.36
N ARG A 57 -20.02 -15.14 -23.47
CA ARG A 57 -19.88 -16.26 -24.43
C ARG A 57 -20.53 -17.56 -23.94
N GLY A 58 -21.07 -17.60 -22.73
CA GLY A 58 -21.71 -18.78 -22.15
C GLY A 58 -20.75 -19.95 -21.87
N TRP A 59 -19.47 -19.65 -21.62
CA TRP A 59 -18.49 -20.68 -21.30
C TRP A 59 -18.75 -21.24 -19.90
N ARG A 60 -18.84 -22.56 -19.78
CA ARG A 60 -19.03 -23.22 -18.48
C ARG A 60 -17.82 -23.14 -17.56
N LEU A 61 -16.62 -22.97 -18.13
CA LEU A 61 -15.37 -22.96 -17.37
C LEU A 61 -14.42 -21.91 -17.93
N VAL A 62 -13.73 -21.22 -17.03
CA VAL A 62 -12.65 -20.30 -17.38
C VAL A 62 -11.49 -21.06 -18.05
N PRO A 63 -10.96 -20.57 -19.19
CA PRO A 63 -9.82 -21.19 -19.88
C PRO A 63 -8.60 -21.33 -18.97
N SER A 64 -7.81 -22.38 -19.17
CA SER A 64 -6.67 -22.73 -18.30
C SER A 64 -5.63 -21.62 -18.14
N THR A 65 -5.36 -20.86 -19.21
CA THR A 65 -4.41 -19.73 -19.20
C THR A 65 -4.94 -18.59 -18.34
N LEU A 66 -6.20 -18.18 -18.55
CA LEU A 66 -6.87 -17.16 -17.75
C LEU A 66 -7.00 -17.60 -16.29
N TRP A 67 -7.38 -18.85 -16.07
CA TRP A 67 -7.46 -19.45 -14.73
C TRP A 67 -6.15 -19.36 -13.96
N SER A 68 -5.02 -19.68 -14.61
CA SER A 68 -3.71 -19.60 -13.97
C SER A 68 -3.34 -18.17 -13.60
N ALA A 69 -3.72 -17.19 -14.42
CA ALA A 69 -3.55 -15.78 -14.13
C ALA A 69 -4.40 -15.34 -12.93
N VAL A 70 -5.67 -15.75 -12.88
CA VAL A 70 -6.58 -15.48 -11.75
C VAL A 70 -6.04 -16.07 -10.45
N VAL A 71 -5.68 -17.36 -10.43
CA VAL A 71 -5.14 -18.02 -9.22
C VAL A 71 -3.91 -17.29 -8.69
N ARG A 72 -3.02 -16.85 -9.59
CA ARG A 72 -1.84 -16.08 -9.22
C ARG A 72 -2.22 -14.71 -8.67
N ALA A 73 -3.08 -13.97 -9.36
CA ALA A 73 -3.50 -12.63 -8.94
C ALA A 73 -4.20 -12.67 -7.58
N VAL A 74 -5.15 -13.58 -7.39
CA VAL A 74 -5.85 -13.77 -6.11
C VAL A 74 -4.88 -14.20 -5.01
N GLY A 75 -3.98 -15.15 -5.29
CA GLY A 75 -2.97 -15.60 -4.33
C GLY A 75 -1.96 -14.52 -3.91
N ASP A 76 -1.62 -13.59 -4.81
CA ASP A 76 -0.79 -12.42 -4.50
C ASP A 76 -1.54 -11.40 -3.63
N VAL A 77 -2.88 -11.42 -3.66
CA VAL A 77 -3.73 -10.58 -2.81
C VAL A 77 -3.93 -11.23 -1.45
N ASP A 78 -4.57 -12.40 -1.39
CA ASP A 78 -4.96 -13.07 -0.16
C ASP A 78 -5.01 -14.59 -0.36
N SER A 79 -4.34 -15.34 0.51
CA SER A 79 -4.30 -16.80 0.43
C SER A 79 -5.64 -17.46 0.74
N GLY A 80 -6.45 -16.87 1.63
CA GLY A 80 -7.78 -17.39 1.95
C GLY A 80 -8.73 -17.27 0.77
N LEU A 81 -8.67 -16.16 0.02
CA LEU A 81 -9.44 -16.00 -1.23
C LEU A 81 -8.98 -17.00 -2.31
N ARG A 82 -7.69 -17.33 -2.34
CA ARG A 82 -7.19 -18.38 -3.25
C ARG A 82 -7.74 -19.75 -2.87
N ASP A 83 -7.85 -20.04 -1.58
CA ASP A 83 -8.41 -21.30 -1.09
C ASP A 83 -9.92 -21.37 -1.39
N GLU A 84 -10.65 -20.25 -1.26
CA GLU A 84 -12.05 -20.11 -1.66
C GLU A 84 -12.27 -20.29 -3.17
N LEU A 85 -11.35 -19.76 -3.98
CA LEU A 85 -11.34 -19.99 -5.43
C LEU A 85 -11.24 -21.49 -5.76
N GLY A 86 -10.40 -22.22 -5.02
CA GLY A 86 -10.28 -23.68 -5.09
C GLY A 86 -10.01 -24.18 -6.51
N ILE A 87 -10.75 -25.23 -6.92
CA ILE A 87 -10.75 -25.75 -8.29
C ILE A 87 -11.96 -25.27 -9.11
N ASN A 88 -12.82 -24.45 -8.52
CA ASN A 88 -14.05 -24.01 -9.17
C ASN A 88 -13.73 -22.94 -10.21
N ARG A 89 -13.87 -23.31 -11.48
CA ARG A 89 -13.59 -22.43 -12.63
C ARG A 89 -14.86 -21.88 -13.26
N ASP A 90 -16.00 -22.01 -12.59
CA ASP A 90 -17.22 -21.37 -13.05
C ASP A 90 -17.02 -19.84 -13.11
N PRO A 91 -17.32 -19.17 -14.25
CA PRO A 91 -17.06 -17.75 -14.39
C PRO A 91 -17.79 -16.85 -13.37
N ASP A 92 -18.98 -17.22 -12.90
CA ASP A 92 -19.69 -16.44 -11.88
C ASP A 92 -18.95 -16.52 -10.54
N HIS A 93 -18.60 -17.74 -10.12
CA HIS A 93 -17.78 -17.95 -8.91
C HIS A 93 -16.44 -17.21 -8.97
N VAL A 94 -15.76 -17.28 -10.12
CA VAL A 94 -14.48 -16.61 -10.30
C VAL A 94 -14.61 -15.09 -10.24
N ALA A 95 -15.68 -14.53 -10.80
CA ALA A 95 -15.95 -13.10 -10.71
C ALA A 95 -16.17 -12.65 -9.25
N ASP A 96 -16.96 -13.39 -8.47
CA ASP A 96 -17.22 -13.08 -7.05
C ASP A 96 -15.94 -13.04 -6.21
N VAL A 97 -15.05 -14.02 -6.42
CA VAL A 97 -13.75 -14.05 -5.73
C VAL A 97 -12.85 -12.90 -6.19
N LEU A 98 -12.84 -12.56 -7.48
CA LEU A 98 -12.08 -11.41 -8.00
C LEU A 98 -12.59 -10.08 -7.44
N PHE A 99 -13.91 -9.89 -7.30
CA PHE A 99 -14.47 -8.72 -6.64
C PHE A 99 -14.03 -8.65 -5.17
N SER A 100 -14.08 -9.76 -4.45
CA SER A 100 -13.58 -9.84 -3.07
C SER A 100 -12.09 -9.49 -2.97
N ALA A 101 -11.27 -9.97 -3.91
CA ALA A 101 -9.86 -9.61 -3.98
C ALA A 101 -9.65 -8.11 -4.28
N GLN A 102 -10.48 -7.53 -5.14
CA GLN A 102 -10.46 -6.11 -5.47
C GLN A 102 -10.80 -5.25 -4.24
N GLU A 103 -11.76 -5.65 -3.40
CA GLU A 103 -12.07 -4.97 -2.15
C GLU A 103 -10.87 -4.92 -1.21
N VAL A 104 -10.14 -6.04 -1.07
CA VAL A 104 -8.91 -6.11 -0.27
C VAL A 104 -7.83 -5.19 -0.85
N LEU A 105 -7.66 -5.17 -2.18
CA LEU A 105 -6.72 -4.28 -2.85
C LEU A 105 -7.06 -2.79 -2.62
N LEU A 106 -8.33 -2.41 -2.77
CA LEU A 106 -8.80 -1.05 -2.54
C LEU A 106 -8.64 -0.63 -1.09
N ALA A 107 -8.89 -1.53 -0.13
CA ALA A 107 -8.62 -1.27 1.28
C ALA A 107 -7.13 -1.00 1.54
N ARG A 108 -6.23 -1.77 0.93
CA ARG A 108 -4.77 -1.55 1.02
C ARG A 108 -4.34 -0.22 0.39
N VAL A 109 -4.94 0.17 -0.74
CA VAL A 109 -4.68 1.48 -1.36
C VAL A 109 -5.12 2.59 -0.40
N ARG A 110 -6.34 2.53 0.16
CA ARG A 110 -6.83 3.51 1.14
C ARG A 110 -5.91 3.63 2.36
N GLN A 111 -5.46 2.49 2.91
CA GLN A 111 -4.52 2.47 4.04
C GLN A 111 -3.15 3.06 3.68
N ALA A 112 -2.66 2.80 2.47
CA ALA A 112 -1.38 3.35 2.00
C ALA A 112 -1.47 4.86 1.71
N GLU A 113 -2.64 5.35 1.32
CA GLU A 113 -2.93 6.76 1.07
C GLU A 113 -3.23 7.55 2.33
N GLN A 114 -3.67 6.91 3.42
CA GLN A 114 -3.83 7.58 4.71
C GLN A 114 -2.50 8.20 5.11
N PRO A 115 -2.40 9.54 5.13
CA PRO A 115 -1.20 10.17 5.63
C PRO A 115 -1.14 9.78 7.09
N ALA A 116 -0.09 9.04 7.49
CA ALA A 116 0.35 9.13 8.88
C ALA A 116 0.52 10.62 9.11
N LEU A 117 -0.38 11.23 9.89
CA LEU A 117 -0.34 12.63 10.27
C LEU A 117 1.12 12.89 10.63
N ALA A 118 1.84 13.59 9.75
CA ALA A 118 3.20 13.95 10.07
C ALA A 118 3.09 14.72 11.38
N PRO A 119 3.86 14.37 12.42
CA PRO A 119 3.82 15.14 13.65
C PRO A 119 3.99 16.61 13.24
N ILE A 120 3.03 17.45 13.60
CA ILE A 120 3.10 18.88 13.32
C ILE A 120 4.40 19.35 13.96
N ILE A 121 5.41 19.67 13.14
CA ILE A 121 6.67 20.22 13.62
C ILE A 121 6.37 21.70 13.84
N PRO A 122 6.27 22.20 15.09
CA PRO A 122 6.07 23.62 15.31
C PRO A 122 7.32 24.34 14.80
N LEU A 123 7.17 25.13 13.74
CA LEU A 123 8.27 25.88 13.12
C LEU A 123 8.75 27.03 14.02
N PHE A 124 7.95 27.40 15.01
CA PHE A 124 8.24 28.43 15.99
C PHE A 124 8.03 27.85 17.38
N ARG A 125 8.97 28.11 18.30
CA ARG A 125 8.76 27.80 19.72
C ARG A 125 7.58 28.63 20.18
N ASP A 126 6.54 27.97 20.72
CA ASP A 126 5.55 28.62 21.56
C ASP A 126 6.31 29.23 22.74
N THR A 127 6.66 30.51 22.58
CA THR A 127 7.14 31.29 23.72
C THR A 127 5.86 31.58 24.49
N PRO A 128 5.65 31.02 25.69
CA PRO A 128 4.54 31.47 26.51
C PRO A 128 4.73 32.97 26.65
N ARG A 129 3.78 33.73 26.12
CA ARG A 129 3.73 35.19 26.26
C ARG A 129 3.66 35.47 27.75
N ALA A 130 4.83 35.64 28.35
CA ALA A 130 4.98 35.99 29.74
C ALA A 130 4.18 37.28 29.97
N ALA A 131 3.34 37.22 31.01
CA ALA A 131 2.80 38.32 31.79
C ALA A 131 3.09 39.73 31.22
N ALA A 132 2.11 40.28 30.49
CA ALA A 132 2.03 41.71 30.23
C ALA A 132 0.54 42.12 30.26
N ALA A 133 -0.10 41.88 31.39
CA ALA A 133 -1.38 42.46 31.77
C ALA A 133 -1.59 42.26 33.28
N GLN A 134 -0.86 43.05 34.07
CA GLN A 134 -1.32 43.76 35.27
C GLN A 134 -0.14 44.41 35.98
#